data_AF-A0A1M3BEN7-F1
#
_entry.id   AF-A0A1M3BEN7-F1
#
_cell.length_a   1.000
_cell.length_b   1.000
_cell.length_c   1.000
_cell.angle_alpha   90.00
_cell.angle_beta   90.00
_cell.angle_gamma   90.00
#
_symmetry.space_group_name_H-M   'P 1'
#
loop_
_entity.id
_entity.type
_entity.pdbx_description
1 polymer ?
#
loop_
_entity_poly.entity_id
_entity_poly.type
_entity_poly.pdbx_seq_one_letter_code
_entity_poly.pdbx_strand_id
1 'polypeptide(L)'
;MNARDAERLLAAADPVATERLDGLDFEAMEADLLADIEGGRAALEVEPAPRPHVRRPLVLALGTAALAAALALVFLVFGDGNSGRPARAYGAELIRFAESTPLLLLEGPGWRVQEVNEYKTREGNEGQMEFVTGKAVPWGSIRVTGNDEEGQYQEGLEPAAVRQRLVHLNWRELSQQNLATAIEYERGRIHPHGRHFVRLPVTDTTAFVDTHAEIFVNQGGPGDREMLALWSEDGFLLEMTAAVPDLAGMEERLDWVTKVDSQTWLEAMPPKVVKAADIRATERRMLQGVPVPKTFSLGRIPEEGLTVSHDQLAGKVTGVVACLWFRQWGEAVRSGDAAAKAEAEKALLSSPSWPVLHREYHGNYRGDIYKFALAMPQGYWEWHGHHRDLLAHAEGLGCARYGLPLVPAKMKRQREDGVPPPPD
;
A
#
# COMPACT_ATOMS: atom_id res chain seq x y z
N MET A 1 36.81 12.24 2.30
CA MET A 1 36.79 11.31 3.45
C MET A 1 37.84 10.25 3.19
N ASN A 2 38.80 10.04 4.10
CA ASN A 2 39.81 8.99 3.91
C ASN A 2 39.31 7.66 4.51
N ALA A 3 40.00 6.55 4.20
CA ALA A 3 39.59 5.22 4.65
C ALA A 3 39.44 5.11 6.18
N ARG A 4 40.29 5.82 6.94
CA ARG A 4 40.21 5.85 8.42
C ARG A 4 39.00 6.63 8.94
N ASP A 5 38.53 7.63 8.20
CA ASP A 5 37.31 8.35 8.56
C ASP A 5 36.06 7.51 8.25
N ALA A 6 36.10 6.70 7.18
CA ALA A 6 35.04 5.75 6.85
C ALA A 6 34.95 4.62 7.89
N GLU A 7 36.08 4.02 8.29
CA GLU A 7 36.12 3.02 9.36
C GLU A 7 35.62 3.58 10.69
N ARG A 8 35.96 4.84 11.01
CA ARG A 8 35.52 5.47 12.26
C ARG A 8 34.01 5.75 12.28
N LEU A 9 33.43 6.10 11.13
CA LEU A 9 31.98 6.28 10.99
C LEU A 9 31.23 4.95 11.00
N LEU A 10 31.78 3.90 10.38
CA LEU A 10 31.23 2.55 10.44
C LEU A 10 31.24 2.00 11.87
N ALA A 11 32.36 2.15 12.59
CA ALA A 11 32.45 1.73 13.98
C ALA A 11 31.52 2.53 14.92
N ALA A 12 31.26 3.80 14.62
CA ALA A 12 30.32 4.62 15.40
C ALA A 12 28.84 4.34 15.10
N ALA A 13 28.55 3.73 13.94
CA ALA A 13 27.20 3.37 13.51
C ALA A 13 26.82 1.92 13.88
N ASP A 14 27.76 1.12 14.41
CA ASP A 14 27.47 -0.24 14.87
C ASP A 14 26.71 -0.17 16.21
N PRO A 15 25.42 -0.58 16.27
CA PRO A 15 24.63 -0.53 17.49
C PRO A 15 25.10 -1.55 18.54
N VAL A 16 26.01 -2.46 18.18
CA VAL A 16 26.55 -3.48 19.07
C VAL A 16 28.02 -3.18 19.36
N ALA A 17 28.27 -2.56 20.52
CA ALA A 17 29.63 -2.36 21.00
C ALA A 17 30.36 -3.72 21.08
N THR A 18 31.59 -3.77 20.57
CA THR A 18 32.40 -5.01 20.49
C THR A 18 32.59 -5.63 21.87
N GLU A 19 32.61 -4.82 22.93
CA GLU A 19 32.67 -5.27 24.33
C GLU A 19 31.44 -6.11 24.77
N ARG A 20 30.30 -5.97 24.08
CA ARG A 20 29.09 -6.76 24.32
C ARG A 20 29.18 -8.17 23.73
N LEU A 21 30.11 -8.40 22.80
CA LEU A 21 30.36 -9.69 22.17
C LEU A 21 31.43 -10.52 22.92
N ASP A 22 32.30 -9.87 23.71
CA ASP A 22 33.41 -10.50 24.45
C ASP A 22 32.98 -11.46 25.58
N GLY A 23 31.69 -11.65 25.80
CA GLY A 23 31.13 -12.63 26.74
C GLY A 23 30.21 -13.67 26.11
N LEU A 24 30.02 -13.64 24.78
CA LEU A 24 29.18 -14.60 24.08
C LEU A 24 30.02 -15.80 23.65
N ASP A 25 29.64 -16.97 24.14
CA ASP A 25 30.22 -18.25 23.70
C ASP A 25 29.52 -18.66 22.40
N PHE A 26 30.08 -18.20 21.29
CA PHE A 26 29.53 -18.47 19.95
C PHE A 26 29.52 -19.96 19.62
N GLU A 27 30.47 -20.75 20.13
CA GLU A 27 30.46 -22.21 19.93
C GLU A 27 29.29 -22.86 20.69
N ALA A 28 29.02 -22.44 21.93
CA ALA A 28 27.88 -22.94 22.69
C ALA A 28 26.54 -22.54 22.05
N MET A 29 26.43 -21.30 21.55
CA MET A 29 25.23 -20.83 20.85
C MET A 29 25.01 -21.54 19.51
N GLU A 30 26.08 -21.83 18.76
CA GLU A 30 26.00 -22.61 17.53
C GLU A 30 25.62 -24.07 17.81
N ALA A 31 26.16 -24.66 18.88
CA ALA A 31 25.80 -26.01 19.32
C ALA A 31 24.33 -26.13 19.73
N ASP A 32 23.79 -25.16 20.49
CA ASP A 32 22.37 -25.12 20.85
C ASP A 32 21.47 -24.98 19.61
N LEU A 33 21.85 -24.12 18.66
CA LEU A 33 21.11 -23.95 17.41
C LEU A 33 21.10 -25.24 16.56
N LEU A 34 22.24 -25.93 16.47
CA LEU A 34 22.34 -27.21 15.76
C LEU A 34 21.53 -28.31 16.46
N ALA A 35 21.53 -28.34 17.79
CA ALA A 35 20.72 -29.27 18.58
C ALA A 35 19.21 -29.06 18.36
N ASP A 36 18.74 -27.81 18.26
CA ASP A 36 17.35 -27.51 17.95
C ASP A 36 16.95 -27.94 16.53
N ILE A 37 17.84 -27.76 15.55
CA ILE A 37 17.60 -28.17 14.16
C ILE A 37 17.55 -29.69 14.02
N GLU A 38 18.40 -30.41 14.74
CA GLU A 38 18.45 -31.87 14.72
C GLU A 38 17.33 -32.50 15.57
N GLY A 39 17.00 -31.89 16.71
CA GLY A 39 15.92 -32.31 17.61
C GLY A 39 14.52 -32.14 17.02
N GLY A 40 14.31 -31.15 16.15
CA GLY A 40 13.05 -30.92 15.46
C GLY A 40 12.65 -31.99 14.43
N ARG A 41 13.50 -33.00 14.17
CA ARG A 41 13.30 -33.97 13.07
C ARG A 41 12.91 -35.38 13.49
N ALA A 42 12.77 -35.67 14.79
CA ALA A 42 12.48 -37.01 15.28
C ALA A 42 11.30 -37.02 16.26
N ALA A 43 10.07 -37.13 15.75
CA ALA A 43 8.96 -37.89 16.35
C ALA A 43 7.62 -37.57 15.63
N LEU A 44 7.34 -38.25 14.53
CA LEU A 44 5.96 -38.49 14.09
C LEU A 44 5.84 -39.95 13.65
N GLU A 45 6.01 -40.86 14.61
CA GLU A 45 5.54 -42.23 14.46
C GLU A 45 4.06 -42.25 14.88
N VAL A 46 3.18 -42.27 13.89
CA VAL A 46 1.73 -42.24 14.09
C VAL A 46 1.24 -43.66 14.33
N GLU A 47 0.94 -43.99 15.59
CA GLU A 47 0.18 -45.19 15.95
C GLU A 47 -1.29 -45.08 15.47
N PRO A 48 -1.87 -46.12 14.86
CA PRO A 48 -3.26 -46.07 14.39
C PRO A 48 -4.25 -46.27 15.55
N ALA A 49 -5.11 -45.27 15.79
CA ALA A 49 -6.12 -45.33 16.84
C ALA A 49 -7.31 -46.26 16.51
N PRO A 50 -7.83 -47.02 17.49
CA PRO A 50 -9.06 -47.81 17.34
C PRO A 50 -10.33 -46.94 17.50
N ARG A 51 -11.37 -47.28 16.73
CA ARG A 51 -12.68 -46.58 16.72
C ARG A 51 -13.52 -46.92 17.96
N PRO A 52 -14.21 -45.95 18.61
CA PRO A 52 -15.19 -46.27 19.64
C PRO A 52 -16.65 -45.99 19.23
N HIS A 53 -17.55 -46.84 19.76
CA HIS A 53 -19.00 -46.77 19.68
C HIS A 53 -19.61 -45.76 20.67
N VAL A 54 -20.80 -45.28 20.30
CA VAL A 54 -21.67 -44.31 21.01
C VAL A 54 -22.22 -44.85 22.34
N ARG A 55 -22.21 -44.02 23.41
CA ARG A 55 -23.30 -43.77 24.39
C ARG A 55 -22.93 -42.67 25.42
N ARG A 56 -23.90 -41.81 25.77
CA ARG A 56 -23.89 -40.69 26.77
C ARG A 56 -24.48 -41.15 28.13
N PRO A 57 -24.59 -40.32 29.20
CA PRO A 57 -23.72 -39.26 29.78
C PRO A 57 -23.57 -39.35 31.34
N LEU A 58 -22.65 -38.59 31.98
CA LEU A 58 -22.86 -37.77 33.21
C LEU A 58 -21.57 -37.26 33.91
N VAL A 59 -21.66 -36.01 34.40
CA VAL A 59 -20.95 -35.26 35.48
C VAL A 59 -19.47 -34.82 35.36
N LEU A 60 -19.32 -33.49 35.51
CA LEU A 60 -18.24 -32.63 36.02
C LEU A 60 -16.98 -33.25 36.68
N ALA A 61 -15.80 -32.72 36.32
CA ALA A 61 -14.84 -32.09 37.24
C ALA A 61 -13.71 -31.36 36.47
N LEU A 62 -13.19 -30.30 37.10
CA LEU A 62 -12.14 -29.37 36.67
C LEU A 62 -10.76 -30.02 36.43
N GLY A 63 -9.91 -29.35 35.63
CA GLY A 63 -8.46 -29.40 35.82
C GLY A 63 -7.59 -29.16 34.58
N THR A 64 -7.28 -27.88 34.31
CA THR A 64 -5.98 -27.36 33.85
C THR A 64 -5.11 -28.21 32.89
N ALA A 65 -5.07 -27.82 31.60
CA ALA A 65 -3.85 -27.74 30.77
C ALA A 65 -4.24 -27.40 29.32
N ALA A 66 -4.23 -26.12 28.94
CA ALA A 66 -4.42 -25.72 27.55
C ALA A 66 -3.68 -24.41 27.26
N LEU A 67 -2.35 -24.49 27.15
CA LEU A 67 -1.54 -23.47 26.49
C LEU A 67 -0.31 -24.14 25.85
N ALA A 68 -0.56 -25.04 24.91
CA ALA A 68 0.46 -25.63 24.04
C ALA A 68 -0.14 -26.22 22.73
N ALA A 69 -1.45 -26.49 22.70
CA ALA A 69 -2.12 -27.11 21.56
C ALA A 69 -2.60 -26.12 20.46
N ALA A 70 -2.43 -24.81 20.65
CA ALA A 70 -2.93 -23.81 19.69
C ALA A 70 -2.02 -23.64 18.45
N LEU A 71 -0.74 -24.01 18.51
CA LEU A 71 0.19 -23.88 17.37
C LEU A 71 0.20 -25.10 16.44
N ALA A 72 -0.18 -26.30 16.93
CA ALA A 72 -0.18 -27.52 16.12
C ALA A 72 -1.46 -27.69 15.28
N LEU A 73 -2.58 -27.08 15.69
CA LEU A 73 -3.88 -27.28 15.03
C LEU A 73 -4.09 -26.39 13.79
N VAL A 74 -3.27 -25.35 13.61
CA VAL A 74 -3.36 -24.45 12.44
C VAL A 74 -2.77 -25.08 11.17
N PHE A 75 -1.83 -26.02 11.30
CA PHE A 75 -1.26 -26.72 10.14
C PHE A 75 -2.21 -27.74 9.49
N LEU A 76 -3.25 -28.20 10.21
CA LEU A 76 -4.15 -29.26 9.71
C LEU A 76 -5.45 -28.73 9.07
N VAL A 77 -5.80 -27.45 9.23
CA VAL A 77 -7.09 -26.91 8.75
C VAL A 77 -6.98 -26.14 7.42
N PHE A 78 -5.78 -25.74 6.99
CA PHE A 78 -5.56 -25.05 5.69
C PHE A 78 -4.66 -25.82 4.71
N GLY A 79 -4.28 -27.06 5.03
CA GLY A 79 -3.35 -27.86 4.23
C GLY A 79 -4.05 -28.90 3.36
N ASP A 80 -4.89 -28.50 2.42
CA ASP A 80 -5.26 -29.38 1.30
C ASP A 80 -5.20 -28.60 0.00
N GLY A 81 -4.17 -28.86 -0.81
CA GLY A 81 -4.02 -28.25 -2.14
C GLY A 81 -2.62 -27.77 -2.54
N ASN A 82 -1.62 -28.66 -2.53
CA ASN A 82 -0.56 -28.74 -3.53
C ASN A 82 0.03 -27.40 -4.09
N SER A 83 0.86 -26.72 -3.30
CA SER A 83 2.00 -25.97 -3.86
C SER A 83 3.11 -25.85 -2.82
N GLY A 84 4.18 -26.62 -3.01
CA GLY A 84 5.37 -26.61 -2.15
C GLY A 84 6.15 -25.30 -2.26
N ARG A 85 5.62 -24.21 -1.70
CA ARG A 85 6.43 -23.04 -1.37
C ARG A 85 7.13 -23.31 -0.04
N PRO A 86 8.47 -23.18 0.03
CA PRO A 86 9.19 -23.39 1.28
C PRO A 86 8.78 -22.33 2.31
N ALA A 87 8.43 -22.75 3.53
CA ALA A 87 8.07 -21.87 4.64
C ALA A 87 9.07 -20.72 4.89
N ARG A 88 10.33 -20.88 4.47
CA ARG A 88 11.36 -19.83 4.51
C ARG A 88 11.03 -18.60 3.67
N ALA A 89 10.33 -18.74 2.54
CA ALA A 89 9.96 -17.60 1.70
C ALA A 89 8.90 -16.72 2.37
N TYR A 90 7.96 -17.35 3.10
CA TYR A 90 6.92 -16.63 3.84
C TYR A 90 7.50 -15.80 5.00
N GLY A 91 8.47 -16.36 5.72
CA GLY A 91 9.16 -15.64 6.79
C GLY A 91 9.89 -14.39 6.29
N ALA A 92 10.59 -14.47 5.16
CA ALA A 92 11.30 -13.31 4.59
C ALA A 92 10.34 -12.21 4.12
N GLU A 93 9.18 -12.56 3.56
CA GLU A 93 8.15 -11.58 3.17
C GLU A 93 7.51 -10.93 4.40
N LEU A 94 7.25 -11.71 5.46
CA LEU A 94 6.68 -11.19 6.71
C LEU A 94 7.66 -10.27 7.46
N ILE A 95 8.95 -10.60 7.45
CA ILE A 95 9.99 -9.74 8.03
C ILE A 95 10.07 -8.42 7.25
N ARG A 96 10.15 -8.48 5.92
CA ARG A 96 10.16 -7.25 5.09
C ARG A 96 8.91 -6.41 5.32
N PHE A 97 7.76 -7.06 5.48
CA PHE A 97 6.50 -6.42 5.85
C PHE A 97 6.62 -5.68 7.19
N ALA A 98 7.08 -6.36 8.24
CA ALA A 98 7.28 -5.74 9.54
C ALA A 98 8.30 -4.58 9.52
N GLU A 99 9.28 -4.62 8.61
CA GLU A 99 10.29 -3.56 8.45
C GLU A 99 9.79 -2.35 7.63
N SER A 100 8.73 -2.48 6.82
CA SER A 100 8.28 -1.42 5.88
C SER A 100 7.05 -0.63 6.35
N THR A 101 6.35 -1.13 7.36
CA THR A 101 5.16 -0.47 7.92
C THR A 101 5.36 -0.19 9.41
N PRO A 102 4.81 0.91 9.96
CA PRO A 102 4.93 1.22 11.39
C PRO A 102 4.16 0.25 12.30
N LEU A 103 3.39 -0.71 11.76
CA LEU A 103 2.58 -1.68 12.52
C LEU A 103 1.65 -1.02 13.55
N LEU A 104 1.06 0.12 13.17
CA LEU A 104 0.08 0.86 13.99
C LEU A 104 -1.34 0.60 13.50
N LEU A 105 -2.27 0.46 14.44
CA LEU A 105 -3.73 0.42 14.21
C LEU A 105 -4.45 1.44 15.08
N LEU A 106 -5.63 1.87 14.64
CA LEU A 106 -6.57 2.67 15.44
C LEU A 106 -7.65 1.75 16.03
N GLU A 107 -7.55 1.42 17.32
CA GLU A 107 -8.40 0.44 18.01
C GLU A 107 -9.63 1.06 18.72
N GLY A 108 -10.10 2.20 18.21
CA GLY A 108 -11.30 2.86 18.70
C GLY A 108 -12.59 2.06 18.48
N PRO A 109 -13.60 2.15 19.36
CA PRO A 109 -14.87 1.47 19.17
C PRO A 109 -15.54 1.77 17.81
N GLY A 110 -15.76 0.73 17.01
CA GLY A 110 -16.42 0.83 15.70
C GLY A 110 -15.52 1.34 14.57
N TRP A 111 -14.23 1.60 14.83
CA TRP A 111 -13.25 1.91 13.82
C TRP A 111 -12.75 0.63 13.14
N ARG A 112 -12.42 0.76 11.86
CA ARG A 112 -11.83 -0.31 11.06
C ARG A 112 -10.96 0.29 9.97
N VAL A 113 -10.02 -0.50 9.49
CA VAL A 113 -9.25 -0.15 8.29
C VAL A 113 -10.17 -0.19 7.08
N GLN A 114 -10.28 0.93 6.39
CA GLN A 114 -10.94 1.03 5.09
C GLN A 114 -9.94 0.84 3.96
N GLU A 115 -8.80 1.52 4.00
CA GLU A 115 -7.83 1.51 2.92
C GLU A 115 -6.42 1.45 3.46
N VAL A 116 -5.54 0.74 2.76
CA VAL A 116 -4.10 0.78 3.00
C VAL A 116 -3.36 0.81 1.69
N ASN A 117 -2.45 1.76 1.60
CA ASN A 117 -1.59 1.95 0.44
C ASN A 117 -0.16 2.15 0.90
N GLU A 118 0.77 1.52 0.20
CA GLU A 118 2.20 1.67 0.42
C GLU A 118 2.88 1.81 -0.94
N TYR A 119 3.83 2.72 -1.01
CA TYR A 119 4.52 3.04 -2.24
C TYR A 119 5.98 3.35 -1.96
N LYS A 120 6.83 2.81 -2.83
CA LYS A 120 8.26 3.03 -2.81
C LYS A 120 8.60 4.27 -3.63
N THR A 121 9.26 5.22 -3.00
CA THR A 121 9.84 6.39 -3.67
C THR A 121 11.33 6.20 -3.89
N ARG A 122 11.96 7.22 -4.47
CA ARG A 122 13.41 7.30 -4.53
C ARG A 122 14.02 7.47 -3.14
N GLU A 123 13.30 8.13 -2.24
CA GLU A 123 13.79 8.55 -0.93
C GLU A 123 13.54 7.49 0.16
N GLY A 124 12.64 6.52 -0.07
CA GLY A 124 12.28 5.47 0.89
C GLY A 124 10.84 4.97 0.70
N ASN A 125 10.31 4.23 1.66
CA ASN A 125 8.90 3.86 1.67
C ASN A 125 8.04 4.96 2.29
N GLU A 126 6.87 5.16 1.70
CA GLU A 126 5.78 5.95 2.27
C GLU A 126 4.47 5.18 2.13
N GLY A 127 3.52 5.50 2.99
CA GLY A 127 2.22 4.85 2.95
C GLY A 127 1.17 5.64 3.70
N GLN A 128 -0.06 5.19 3.49
CA GLN A 128 -1.25 5.77 4.08
C GLN A 128 -2.20 4.64 4.48
N MET A 129 -2.81 4.80 5.63
CA MET A 129 -3.91 4.00 6.13
C MET A 129 -5.10 4.90 6.42
N GLU A 130 -6.26 4.47 6.00
CA GLU A 130 -7.54 5.13 6.23
C GLU A 130 -8.35 4.29 7.21
N PHE A 131 -8.70 4.88 8.35
CA PHE A 131 -9.61 4.28 9.32
C PHE A 131 -10.96 4.97 9.23
N VAL A 132 -12.01 4.19 9.39
CA VAL A 132 -13.39 4.68 9.29
C VAL A 132 -14.28 4.15 10.39
N THR A 133 -15.30 4.93 10.75
CA THR A 133 -16.50 4.45 11.45
C THR A 133 -17.77 4.90 10.73
N GLY A 134 -18.84 4.11 10.89
CA GLY A 134 -20.08 4.28 10.14
C GLY A 134 -20.09 3.50 8.81
N LYS A 135 -21.17 3.67 8.05
CA LYS A 135 -21.33 3.03 6.72
C LYS A 135 -20.32 3.62 5.74
N ALA A 136 -19.79 2.77 4.86
CA ALA A 136 -18.96 3.24 3.76
C ALA A 136 -19.76 4.26 2.93
N VAL A 137 -19.23 5.47 2.81
CA VAL A 137 -19.72 6.43 1.84
C VAL A 137 -18.98 6.11 0.54
N PRO A 138 -19.68 5.80 -0.56
CA PRO A 138 -19.02 5.62 -1.85
C PRO A 138 -18.22 6.88 -2.16
N TRP A 139 -16.96 6.71 -2.54
CA TRP A 139 -16.12 7.81 -3.01
C TRP A 139 -16.65 8.29 -4.36
N GLY A 140 -17.54 9.27 -4.28
CA GLY A 140 -18.13 10.03 -5.36
C GLY A 140 -18.91 11.14 -4.69
N SER A 141 -18.75 12.38 -5.15
CA SER A 141 -19.60 13.46 -4.66
C SER A 141 -21.04 13.00 -4.80
N ILE A 142 -21.80 13.06 -3.70
CA ILE A 142 -23.24 12.93 -3.82
C ILE A 142 -23.63 14.13 -4.68
N ARG A 143 -24.09 13.81 -5.89
CA ARG A 143 -24.71 14.79 -6.78
C ARG A 143 -25.95 15.29 -6.04
N VAL A 144 -25.81 16.40 -5.32
CA VAL A 144 -26.91 16.93 -4.51
C VAL A 144 -27.97 17.54 -5.42
N THR A 145 -27.56 18.17 -6.51
CA THR A 145 -28.40 18.57 -7.64
C THR A 145 -27.53 18.97 -8.84
N GLY A 146 -28.02 18.73 -10.07
CA GLY A 146 -27.36 19.20 -11.29
C GLY A 146 -27.91 18.56 -12.57
N ASN A 147 -27.88 19.31 -13.68
CA ASN A 147 -28.20 18.79 -15.01
C ASN A 147 -26.92 18.18 -15.62
N ASP A 148 -26.94 16.87 -15.87
CA ASP A 148 -25.83 16.13 -16.50
C ASP A 148 -25.45 16.68 -17.88
N GLU A 149 -26.40 17.28 -18.59
CA GLU A 149 -26.20 17.80 -19.95
C GLU A 149 -25.50 19.17 -19.95
N GLU A 150 -25.58 19.93 -18.86
CA GLU A 150 -25.05 21.31 -18.76
C GLU A 150 -23.78 21.41 -17.91
N GLY A 151 -23.34 20.32 -17.26
CA GLY A 151 -22.13 20.29 -16.43
C GLY A 151 -22.23 21.13 -15.14
N GLN A 152 -23.44 21.53 -14.73
CA GLN A 152 -23.68 22.27 -13.49
C GLN A 152 -24.00 21.30 -12.36
N TYR A 153 -22.98 20.87 -11.63
CA TYR A 153 -23.14 20.04 -10.43
C TYR A 153 -22.89 20.89 -9.18
N GLN A 154 -23.79 20.80 -8.20
CA GLN A 154 -23.46 21.15 -6.84
C GLN A 154 -23.06 19.87 -6.11
N GLU A 155 -21.77 19.76 -5.78
CA GLU A 155 -21.30 18.79 -4.81
C GLU A 155 -21.82 19.25 -3.44
N GLY A 156 -22.70 18.47 -2.85
CA GLY A 156 -23.18 18.73 -1.50
C GLY A 156 -22.81 17.59 -0.58
N LEU A 157 -22.71 17.94 0.70
CA LEU A 157 -22.28 17.03 1.74
C LEU A 157 -23.46 16.18 2.20
N GLU A 158 -23.22 14.90 2.50
CA GLU A 158 -24.17 14.12 3.30
C GLU A 158 -24.57 14.89 4.56
N PRO A 159 -25.80 14.73 5.09
CA PRO A 159 -26.12 15.19 6.43
C PRO A 159 -25.09 14.67 7.43
N ALA A 160 -24.64 15.52 8.33
CA ALA A 160 -23.59 15.18 9.29
C ALA A 160 -23.85 13.88 10.07
N ALA A 161 -25.13 13.55 10.32
CA ALA A 161 -25.55 12.34 11.03
C ALA A 161 -25.26 11.02 10.28
N VAL A 162 -25.04 11.06 8.97
CA VAL A 162 -24.74 9.86 8.16
C VAL A 162 -23.33 9.87 7.57
N ARG A 163 -22.53 10.90 7.87
CA ARG A 163 -21.15 10.98 7.40
C ARG A 163 -20.30 9.89 8.05
N GLN A 164 -19.56 9.18 7.21
CA GLN A 164 -18.45 8.35 7.64
C GLN A 164 -17.42 9.25 8.33
N ARG A 165 -16.99 8.89 9.53
CA ARG A 165 -15.85 9.56 10.16
C ARG A 165 -14.58 8.92 9.65
N LEU A 166 -13.54 9.73 9.49
CA LEU A 166 -12.28 9.33 8.90
C LEU A 166 -11.12 9.71 9.83
N VAL A 167 -10.11 8.86 9.87
CA VAL A 167 -8.77 9.17 10.37
C VAL A 167 -7.80 8.69 9.30
N HIS A 168 -6.91 9.57 8.89
CA HIS A 168 -5.77 9.21 8.05
C HIS A 168 -4.56 9.02 8.93
N LEU A 169 -3.80 7.95 8.69
CA LEU A 169 -2.47 7.75 9.22
C LEU A 169 -1.52 7.60 8.04
N ASN A 170 -0.66 8.58 7.84
CA ASN A 170 0.40 8.54 6.84
C ASN A 170 1.73 8.25 7.54
N TRP A 171 2.62 7.54 6.84
CA TRP A 171 3.98 7.30 7.29
C TRP A 171 4.95 7.50 6.15
N ARG A 172 6.17 7.90 6.50
CA ARG A 172 7.31 8.00 5.60
C ARG A 172 8.59 7.70 6.36
N GLU A 173 9.55 7.06 5.73
CA GLU A 173 10.85 6.83 6.37
C GLU A 173 11.53 8.17 6.74
N LEU A 174 12.17 8.24 7.91
CA LEU A 174 12.84 9.46 8.39
C LEU A 174 14.04 9.87 7.51
N SER A 175 14.57 8.95 6.70
CA SER A 175 15.56 9.21 5.64
C SER A 175 15.07 10.28 4.66
N GLN A 176 13.75 10.39 4.48
CA GLN A 176 13.11 11.35 3.59
C GLN A 176 12.94 12.72 4.25
N GLN A 177 12.44 12.72 5.48
CA GLN A 177 12.13 13.93 6.24
C GLN A 177 12.14 13.62 7.73
N ASN A 178 12.97 14.34 8.49
CA ASN A 178 12.93 14.24 9.95
C ASN A 178 11.76 15.05 10.53
N LEU A 179 11.34 14.68 11.74
CA LEU A 179 10.22 15.31 12.45
C LEU A 179 10.40 16.82 12.62
N ALA A 180 11.61 17.30 12.92
CA ALA A 180 11.85 18.73 13.10
C ALA A 180 11.58 19.52 11.82
N THR A 181 12.03 19.00 10.67
CA THR A 181 11.76 19.60 9.36
C THR A 181 10.28 19.56 9.01
N ALA A 182 9.55 18.50 9.35
CA ALA A 182 8.10 18.42 9.17
C ALA A 182 7.36 19.47 10.02
N ILE A 183 7.74 19.62 11.30
CA ILE A 183 7.18 20.63 12.19
C ILE A 183 7.45 22.04 11.67
N GLU A 184 8.68 22.34 11.24
CA GLU A 184 9.03 23.66 10.69
C GLU A 184 8.31 23.94 9.37
N TYR A 185 8.15 22.92 8.52
CA TYR A 185 7.36 23.02 7.30
C TYR A 185 5.90 23.39 7.61
N GLU A 186 5.27 22.72 8.58
CA GLU A 186 3.91 23.04 8.99
C GLU A 186 3.81 24.42 9.65
N ARG A 187 4.78 24.81 10.50
CA ARG A 187 4.84 26.17 11.07
C ARG A 187 4.97 27.26 10.02
N GLY A 188 5.69 26.99 8.92
CA GLY A 188 5.95 27.95 7.85
C GLY A 188 4.75 28.19 6.92
N ARG A 189 3.73 27.32 6.94
CA ARG A 189 2.52 27.48 6.13
C ARG A 189 1.68 28.65 6.66
N ILE A 190 1.53 29.70 5.85
CA ILE A 190 0.70 30.87 6.17
C ILE A 190 -0.75 30.42 6.24
N HIS A 191 -1.36 30.50 7.43
CA HIS A 191 -2.77 30.21 7.64
C HIS A 191 -3.51 31.45 8.19
N PRO A 192 -4.71 31.80 7.69
CA PRO A 192 -5.46 33.01 8.09
C PRO A 192 -5.78 33.11 9.59
N HIS A 193 -5.70 32.01 10.35
CA HIS A 193 -6.02 31.97 11.78
C HIS A 193 -4.80 31.77 12.69
N GLY A 194 -3.58 31.76 12.12
CA GLY A 194 -2.38 31.34 12.85
C GLY A 194 -2.37 29.84 13.15
N ARG A 195 -1.21 29.31 13.54
CA ARG A 195 -1.03 27.91 13.92
C ARG A 195 -0.64 27.81 15.38
N HIS A 196 -1.20 26.83 16.07
CA HIS A 196 -0.93 26.59 17.49
C HIS A 196 -0.64 25.11 17.68
N PHE A 197 0.56 24.82 18.18
CA PHE A 197 1.01 23.45 18.40
C PHE A 197 1.00 23.13 19.88
N VAL A 198 0.41 21.99 20.22
CA VAL A 198 0.49 21.38 21.56
C VAL A 198 1.19 20.04 21.48
N ARG A 199 1.52 19.49 22.64
CA ARG A 199 2.12 18.16 22.78
C ARG A 199 1.12 17.24 23.45
N LEU A 200 0.78 16.14 22.80
CA LEU A 200 -0.09 15.10 23.34
C LEU A 200 0.66 13.75 23.36
N PRO A 201 0.42 12.88 24.34
CA PRO A 201 0.95 11.52 24.33
C PRO A 201 0.41 10.73 23.13
N VAL A 202 1.22 9.81 22.63
CA VAL A 202 0.80 8.80 21.63
C VAL A 202 1.77 7.63 21.76
N THR A 203 1.25 6.39 21.79
CA THR A 203 2.05 5.19 22.06
C THR A 203 3.00 5.38 23.25
N ASP A 204 4.32 5.22 23.05
CA ASP A 204 5.37 5.43 24.06
C ASP A 204 6.12 6.77 23.83
N THR A 205 5.54 7.71 23.08
CA THR A 205 6.16 8.98 22.66
C THR A 205 5.20 10.17 22.78
N THR A 206 5.48 11.25 22.06
CA THR A 206 4.71 12.50 22.09
C THR A 206 4.51 13.03 20.67
N ALA A 207 3.25 13.29 20.32
CA ALA A 207 2.87 13.96 19.09
C ALA A 207 2.88 15.48 19.23
N PHE A 208 3.30 16.16 18.18
CA PHE A 208 3.09 17.59 17.96
C PHE A 208 1.78 17.77 17.23
N VAL A 209 0.80 18.32 17.93
CA VAL A 209 -0.56 18.47 17.41
C VAL A 209 -0.81 19.91 17.02
N ASP A 210 -1.01 20.16 15.73
CA ASP A 210 -1.56 21.41 15.24
C ASP A 210 -3.05 21.46 15.56
N THR A 211 -3.43 22.32 16.50
CA THR A 211 -4.83 22.49 16.93
C THR A 211 -5.61 23.41 15.99
N HIS A 212 -5.02 23.74 14.84
CA HIS A 212 -5.69 24.48 13.79
C HIS A 212 -6.97 23.75 13.32
N ALA A 213 -7.89 24.51 12.74
CA ALA A 213 -9.18 24.04 12.26
C ALA A 213 -9.35 24.38 10.79
N GLU A 214 -8.99 23.48 9.89
CA GLU A 214 -9.61 23.54 8.57
C GLU A 214 -11.05 23.01 8.71
N ILE A 215 -12.03 23.74 8.15
CA ILE A 215 -13.38 23.19 8.04
C ILE A 215 -13.27 22.03 7.07
N PHE A 216 -13.23 20.83 7.62
CA PHE A 216 -13.21 19.63 6.80
C PHE A 216 -14.63 19.36 6.33
N VAL A 217 -15.02 20.01 5.24
CA VAL A 217 -16.38 19.95 4.69
C VAL A 217 -16.86 18.50 4.52
N ASN A 218 -15.96 17.56 4.19
CA ASN A 218 -16.32 16.19 3.87
C ASN A 218 -16.28 15.19 5.05
N GLN A 219 -15.85 15.57 6.25
CA GLN A 219 -15.64 14.61 7.35
C GLN A 219 -16.08 15.20 8.70
N GLY A 220 -16.79 14.38 9.48
CA GLY A 220 -17.22 14.76 10.82
C GLY A 220 -18.55 15.50 10.91
N GLY A 221 -18.95 15.75 12.15
CA GLY A 221 -20.16 16.46 12.55
C GLY A 221 -20.10 17.97 12.34
N PRO A 222 -21.21 18.70 12.50
CA PRO A 222 -21.17 20.17 12.50
C PRO A 222 -20.29 20.63 13.66
N GLY A 223 -19.24 21.40 13.37
CA GLY A 223 -18.30 21.90 14.36
C GLY A 223 -17.01 21.08 14.53
N ASP A 224 -16.91 19.91 13.87
CA ASP A 224 -15.65 19.18 13.79
C ASP A 224 -14.61 19.98 12.99
N ARG A 225 -13.36 19.79 13.37
CA ARG A 225 -12.18 20.49 12.87
C ARG A 225 -11.16 19.44 12.48
N GLU A 226 -10.51 19.61 11.34
CA GLU A 226 -9.35 18.78 11.03
C GLU A 226 -8.17 19.19 11.91
N MET A 227 -7.64 18.25 12.69
CA MET A 227 -6.39 18.40 13.43
C MET A 227 -5.33 17.45 12.88
N LEU A 228 -4.08 17.90 12.95
CA LEU A 228 -2.90 17.19 12.48
C LEU A 228 -1.99 16.85 13.66
N ALA A 229 -1.61 15.59 13.81
CA ALA A 229 -0.59 15.13 14.75
C ALA A 229 0.63 14.61 13.99
N LEU A 230 1.81 15.10 14.37
CA LEU A 230 3.10 14.65 13.84
C LEU A 230 3.94 14.03 14.95
N TRP A 231 4.46 12.83 14.73
CA TRP A 231 5.45 12.21 15.61
C TRP A 231 6.42 11.34 14.83
N SER A 232 7.41 10.78 15.51
CA SER A 232 8.31 9.80 14.90
C SER A 232 8.45 8.59 15.80
N GLU A 233 8.44 7.42 15.19
CA GLU A 233 8.50 6.13 15.87
C GLU A 233 9.12 5.09 14.92
N ASP A 234 10.00 4.23 15.43
CA ASP A 234 10.63 3.13 14.68
C ASP A 234 11.22 3.49 13.31
N GLY A 235 11.80 4.68 13.18
CA GLY A 235 12.41 5.12 11.91
C GLY A 235 11.43 5.76 10.92
N PHE A 236 10.16 5.91 11.29
CA PHE A 236 9.13 6.60 10.50
C PHE A 236 8.80 7.98 11.07
N LEU A 237 8.50 8.92 10.18
CA LEU A 237 7.72 10.12 10.46
C LEU A 237 6.25 9.78 10.22
N LEU A 238 5.45 9.94 11.25
CA LEU A 238 4.03 9.62 11.28
C LEU A 238 3.21 10.89 11.31
N GLU A 239 2.13 10.86 10.54
CA GLU A 239 1.19 11.96 10.39
C GLU A 239 -0.23 11.42 10.53
N MET A 240 -0.91 11.80 11.60
CA MET A 240 -2.32 11.47 11.80
C MET A 240 -3.19 12.70 11.59
N THR A 241 -4.19 12.55 10.74
CA THR A 241 -5.18 13.61 10.47
C THR A 241 -6.56 13.11 10.83
N ALA A 242 -7.29 13.90 11.62
CA ALA A 242 -8.61 13.51 12.12
C ALA A 242 -9.56 14.71 12.18
N ALA A 243 -10.81 14.49 11.78
CA ALA A 243 -11.90 15.43 12.03
C ALA A 243 -12.45 15.20 13.46
N VAL A 244 -12.19 16.16 14.35
CA VAL A 244 -12.52 16.09 15.79
C VAL A 244 -13.13 17.41 16.28
N PRO A 245 -14.03 17.40 17.27
CA PRO A 245 -14.70 18.62 17.74
C PRO A 245 -13.71 19.60 18.42
N ASP A 246 -12.72 19.06 19.13
CA ASP A 246 -11.77 19.80 19.95
C ASP A 246 -10.50 18.99 20.22
N LEU A 247 -9.61 19.55 21.04
CA LEU A 247 -8.34 18.93 21.39
C LEU A 247 -8.52 17.63 22.19
N ALA A 248 -9.55 17.52 23.03
CA ALA A 248 -9.83 16.30 23.79
C ALA A 248 -10.28 15.17 22.84
N GLY A 249 -11.02 15.52 21.79
CA GLY A 249 -11.33 14.59 20.71
C GLY A 249 -10.08 14.09 19.98
N MET A 250 -9.06 14.95 19.77
CA MET A 250 -7.78 14.53 19.19
C MET A 250 -6.98 13.62 20.13
N GLU A 251 -6.93 13.98 21.42
CA GLU A 251 -6.30 13.17 22.47
C GLU A 251 -6.90 11.76 22.51
N GLU A 252 -8.23 11.66 22.50
CA GLU A 252 -8.93 10.36 22.42
C GLU A 252 -8.53 9.55 21.17
N ARG A 253 -8.31 10.19 20.01
CA ARG A 253 -7.88 9.48 18.80
C ARG A 253 -6.44 9.00 18.89
N LEU A 254 -5.55 9.77 19.50
CA LEU A 254 -4.15 9.38 19.72
C LEU A 254 -4.06 8.23 20.74
N ASP A 255 -4.91 8.23 21.77
CA ASP A 255 -5.01 7.14 22.76
C ASP A 255 -5.47 5.80 22.14
N TRP A 256 -6.10 5.82 20.97
CA TRP A 256 -6.51 4.61 20.24
C TRP A 256 -5.43 4.08 19.30
N VAL A 257 -4.32 4.80 19.11
CA VAL A 257 -3.22 4.34 18.27
C VAL A 257 -2.42 3.29 19.04
N THR A 258 -2.52 2.04 18.61
CA THR A 258 -1.85 0.90 19.23
C THR A 258 -0.80 0.33 18.29
N LYS A 259 0.38 0.00 18.84
CA LYS A 259 1.39 -0.81 18.15
C LYS A 259 1.02 -2.30 18.26
N VAL A 260 0.96 -2.97 17.12
CA VAL A 260 0.55 -4.38 17.03
C VAL A 260 1.63 -5.22 16.35
N ASP A 261 1.52 -6.54 16.46
CA ASP A 261 2.36 -7.44 15.69
C ASP A 261 1.91 -7.54 14.22
N SER A 262 2.76 -8.10 13.36
CA SER A 262 2.48 -8.23 11.93
C SER A 262 1.24 -9.07 11.61
N GLN A 263 0.94 -10.08 12.42
CA GLN A 263 -0.22 -10.94 12.19
C GLN A 263 -1.50 -10.18 12.53
N THR A 264 -1.57 -9.55 13.70
CA THR A 264 -2.71 -8.72 14.12
C THR A 264 -2.97 -7.60 13.10
N TRP A 265 -1.92 -6.94 12.61
CA TRP A 265 -2.04 -5.94 11.56
C TRP A 265 -2.64 -6.52 10.26
N LEU A 266 -2.13 -7.66 9.79
CA LEU A 266 -2.59 -8.30 8.55
C LEU A 266 -4.00 -8.90 8.65
N GLU A 267 -4.46 -9.20 9.86
CA GLU A 267 -5.82 -9.64 10.16
C GLU A 267 -6.82 -8.46 10.19
N ALA A 268 -6.36 -7.27 10.56
CA ALA A 268 -7.16 -6.04 10.53
C ALA A 268 -7.41 -5.51 9.10
N MET A 269 -6.62 -5.95 8.12
CA MET A 269 -6.73 -5.51 6.73
C MET A 269 -8.05 -5.95 6.09
N PRO A 270 -8.77 -5.05 5.40
CA PRO A 270 -10.01 -5.42 4.74
C PRO A 270 -9.74 -6.36 3.56
N PRO A 271 -10.73 -7.16 3.11
CA PRO A 271 -10.56 -8.11 2.01
C PRO A 271 -10.09 -7.50 0.67
N LYS A 272 -10.22 -6.18 0.50
CA LYS A 272 -9.74 -5.46 -0.69
C LYS A 272 -8.25 -5.12 -0.65
N VAL A 273 -7.58 -5.26 0.50
CA VAL A 273 -6.12 -5.13 0.56
C VAL A 273 -5.50 -6.43 0.06
N VAL A 274 -4.58 -6.31 -0.90
CA VAL A 274 -3.85 -7.43 -1.48
C VAL A 274 -2.54 -7.56 -0.73
N LYS A 275 -2.35 -8.72 -0.08
CA LYS A 275 -1.13 -9.08 0.65
C LYS A 275 0.00 -9.42 -0.33
N ALA A 276 1.25 -9.14 0.03
CA ALA A 276 2.44 -9.42 -0.79
C ALA A 276 2.42 -10.82 -1.43
N ALA A 277 2.18 -11.85 -0.60
CA ALA A 277 2.13 -13.25 -1.02
C ALA A 277 1.07 -13.54 -2.11
N ASP A 278 0.02 -12.73 -2.17
CA ASP A 278 -1.13 -12.86 -3.06
C ASP A 278 -1.08 -11.93 -4.29
N ILE A 279 -0.14 -10.98 -4.36
CA ILE A 279 -0.04 -9.99 -5.44
C ILE A 279 -0.02 -10.68 -6.80
N ARG A 280 0.89 -11.64 -7.02
CA ARG A 280 1.02 -12.34 -8.31
C ARG A 280 -0.22 -13.14 -8.72
N ALA A 281 -0.92 -13.73 -7.75
CA ALA A 281 -2.17 -14.42 -8.04
C ALA A 281 -3.27 -13.42 -8.41
N THR A 282 -3.29 -12.26 -7.76
CA THR A 282 -4.25 -11.19 -8.01
C THR A 282 -4.03 -10.52 -9.37
N GLU A 283 -2.79 -10.21 -9.75
CA GLU A 283 -2.44 -9.68 -11.07
C GLU A 283 -2.93 -10.59 -12.20
N ARG A 284 -2.71 -11.91 -12.08
CA ARG A 284 -3.20 -12.89 -13.06
C ARG A 284 -4.71 -12.88 -13.19
N ARG A 285 -5.44 -12.73 -12.09
CA ARG A 285 -6.90 -12.59 -12.11
C ARG A 285 -7.32 -11.28 -12.78
N MET A 286 -6.65 -10.17 -12.47
CA MET A 286 -6.94 -8.86 -13.07
C MET A 286 -6.72 -8.82 -14.58
N LEU A 287 -5.77 -9.60 -15.10
CA LEU A 287 -5.50 -9.71 -16.53
C LEU A 287 -6.49 -10.59 -17.30
N GLN A 288 -7.40 -11.31 -16.62
CA GLN A 288 -8.40 -12.13 -17.30
C GLN A 288 -9.34 -11.24 -18.13
N GLY A 289 -9.40 -11.49 -19.43
CA GLY A 289 -10.19 -10.69 -20.37
C GLY A 289 -9.54 -9.37 -20.80
N VAL A 290 -8.28 -9.13 -20.41
CA VAL A 290 -7.50 -7.98 -20.88
C VAL A 290 -6.57 -8.42 -22.02
N PRO A 291 -6.66 -7.84 -23.22
CA PRO A 291 -5.69 -8.11 -24.28
C PRO A 291 -4.32 -7.55 -23.87
N VAL A 292 -3.30 -8.41 -23.86
CA VAL A 292 -1.91 -8.04 -23.54
C VAL A 292 -1.02 -8.18 -24.78
N PRO A 293 -0.04 -7.27 -24.98
CA PRO A 293 0.89 -7.38 -26.09
C PRO A 293 1.83 -8.58 -25.88
N LYS A 294 2.43 -9.10 -26.95
CA LYS A 294 3.32 -10.28 -26.88
C LYS A 294 4.56 -10.06 -25.99
N THR A 295 4.97 -8.80 -25.83
CA THR A 295 6.10 -8.38 -24.99
C THR A 295 5.72 -8.23 -23.51
N PHE A 296 4.44 -8.42 -23.16
CA PHE A 296 3.99 -8.36 -21.78
C PHE A 296 4.55 -9.53 -20.98
N SER A 297 5.09 -9.21 -19.81
CA SER A 297 5.43 -10.17 -18.77
C SER A 297 4.98 -9.62 -17.42
N LEU A 298 4.55 -10.50 -16.51
CA LEU A 298 4.11 -10.09 -15.16
C LEU A 298 5.21 -9.35 -14.39
N GLY A 299 6.47 -9.72 -14.63
CA GLY A 299 7.63 -9.06 -14.01
C GLY A 299 7.78 -7.57 -14.34
N ARG A 300 7.06 -7.06 -15.36
CA ARG A 300 7.03 -5.62 -15.68
C ARG A 300 6.10 -4.81 -14.78
N ILE A 301 5.22 -5.45 -14.01
CA ILE A 301 4.40 -4.77 -13.02
C ILE A 301 5.28 -4.54 -11.78
N PRO A 302 5.57 -3.28 -11.40
CA PRO A 302 6.42 -3.01 -10.25
C PRO A 302 5.81 -3.54 -8.95
N GLU A 303 6.61 -4.33 -8.23
CA GLU A 303 6.34 -4.69 -6.84
C GLU A 303 6.94 -3.59 -5.96
N GLU A 304 6.12 -2.63 -5.53
CA GLU A 304 6.58 -1.43 -4.81
C GLU A 304 6.22 -1.44 -3.32
N GLY A 305 5.61 -2.50 -2.80
CA GLY A 305 5.16 -2.53 -1.41
C GLY A 305 4.66 -3.90 -1.00
N LEU A 306 4.42 -4.05 0.31
CA LEU A 306 4.04 -5.32 0.90
C LEU A 306 2.53 -5.45 1.06
N THR A 307 1.82 -4.32 1.08
CA THR A 307 0.36 -4.27 0.98
C THR A 307 -0.06 -3.19 0.00
N VAL A 308 -0.96 -3.54 -0.90
CA VAL A 308 -1.52 -2.61 -1.88
C VAL A 308 -3.02 -2.80 -1.95
N SER A 309 -3.78 -1.71 -2.01
CA SER A 309 -5.19 -1.80 -2.30
C SER A 309 -5.42 -2.47 -3.65
N HIS A 310 -6.49 -3.27 -3.75
CA HIS A 310 -6.88 -3.93 -5.00
C HIS A 310 -6.99 -2.90 -6.13
N ASP A 311 -7.46 -1.70 -5.82
CA ASP A 311 -7.60 -0.62 -6.80
C ASP A 311 -6.23 -0.13 -7.28
N GLN A 312 -5.31 0.23 -6.38
CA GLN A 312 -3.96 0.61 -6.83
C GLN A 312 -3.28 -0.47 -7.66
N LEU A 313 -3.43 -1.74 -7.28
CA LEU A 313 -2.91 -2.85 -8.07
C LEU A 313 -3.59 -2.94 -9.45
N ALA A 314 -4.91 -2.73 -9.53
CA ALA A 314 -5.64 -2.64 -10.79
C ALA A 314 -5.12 -1.49 -11.68
N GLY A 315 -4.85 -0.32 -11.11
CA GLY A 315 -4.24 0.83 -11.79
C GLY A 315 -2.83 0.53 -12.32
N LYS A 316 -2.01 -0.20 -11.54
CA LYS A 316 -0.67 -0.65 -11.96
C LYS A 316 -0.76 -1.66 -13.12
N VAL A 317 -1.57 -2.71 -12.97
CA VAL A 317 -1.79 -3.75 -13.99
C VAL A 317 -2.26 -3.11 -15.31
N THR A 318 -3.33 -2.33 -15.25
CA THR A 318 -3.92 -1.71 -16.45
C THR A 318 -3.00 -0.66 -17.06
N GLY A 319 -2.26 0.08 -16.24
CA GLY A 319 -1.31 1.07 -16.72
C GLY A 319 -0.12 0.47 -17.43
N VAL A 320 0.47 -0.60 -16.91
CA VAL A 320 1.56 -1.31 -17.58
C VAL A 320 1.10 -1.88 -18.92
N VAL A 321 -0.08 -2.52 -18.96
CA VAL A 321 -0.66 -3.03 -20.21
C VAL A 321 -0.90 -1.90 -21.22
N ALA A 322 -1.51 -0.80 -20.78
CA ALA A 322 -1.78 0.34 -21.65
C ALA A 322 -0.49 0.96 -22.20
N CYS A 323 0.52 1.18 -21.35
CA CYS A 323 1.81 1.72 -21.75
C CYS A 323 2.54 0.84 -22.76
N LEU A 324 2.47 -0.49 -22.63
CA LEU A 324 3.06 -1.40 -23.62
C LEU A 324 2.33 -1.31 -24.97
N TRP A 325 1.00 -1.22 -24.98
CA TRP A 325 0.25 -1.02 -26.23
C TRP A 325 0.55 0.34 -26.88
N PHE A 326 0.64 1.43 -26.11
CA PHE A 326 1.06 2.74 -26.65
C PHE A 326 2.47 2.70 -27.22
N ARG A 327 3.40 1.99 -26.55
CA ARG A 327 4.75 1.81 -27.05
C ARG A 327 4.75 1.03 -28.37
N GLN A 328 4.05 -0.10 -28.45
CA GLN A 328 3.89 -0.87 -29.69
C GLN A 328 3.31 0.00 -30.81
N TRP A 329 2.25 0.76 -30.52
CA TRP A 329 1.65 1.65 -31.51
C TRP A 329 2.63 2.73 -32.00
N GLY A 330 3.35 3.38 -31.08
CA GLY A 330 4.35 4.39 -31.42
C GLY A 330 5.55 3.85 -32.21
N GLU A 331 5.96 2.61 -31.95
CA GLU A 331 6.96 1.89 -32.75
C GLU A 331 6.41 1.57 -34.15
N ALA A 332 5.19 1.04 -34.23
CA ALA A 332 4.52 0.67 -35.47
C ALA A 332 4.27 1.87 -36.40
N VAL A 333 3.89 3.04 -35.85
CA VAL A 333 3.74 4.28 -36.62
C VAL A 333 5.07 4.72 -37.23
N ARG A 334 6.18 4.60 -36.49
CA ARG A 334 7.51 4.99 -36.97
C ARG A 334 8.08 4.03 -38.02
N SER A 335 7.80 2.73 -37.89
CA SER A 335 8.28 1.71 -38.83
C SER A 335 7.36 1.49 -40.04
N GLY A 336 6.13 2.00 -39.99
CA GLY A 336 5.10 1.74 -41.01
C GLY A 336 4.42 0.37 -40.87
N ASP A 337 4.51 -0.29 -39.72
CA ASP A 337 3.85 -1.57 -39.47
C ASP A 337 2.35 -1.38 -39.21
N ALA A 338 1.56 -1.42 -40.29
CA ALA A 338 0.12 -1.23 -40.22
C ALA A 338 -0.60 -2.29 -39.37
N ALA A 339 -0.08 -3.53 -39.32
CA ALA A 339 -0.71 -4.61 -38.58
C ALA A 339 -0.51 -4.42 -37.07
N ALA A 340 0.71 -4.15 -36.63
CA ALA A 340 1.01 -3.88 -35.22
C ALA A 340 0.33 -2.60 -34.71
N LYS A 341 0.20 -1.58 -35.57
CA LYS A 341 -0.58 -0.36 -35.28
C LYS A 341 -2.04 -0.70 -35.00
N ALA A 342 -2.70 -1.41 -35.93
CA ALA A 342 -4.12 -1.77 -35.81
C ALA A 342 -4.40 -2.71 -34.64
N GLU A 343 -3.48 -3.63 -34.33
CA GLU A 343 -3.56 -4.51 -33.16
C GLU A 343 -3.61 -3.69 -31.85
N ALA A 344 -2.68 -2.75 -31.69
CA ALA A 344 -2.62 -1.89 -30.50
C ALA A 344 -3.85 -0.99 -30.36
N GLU A 345 -4.32 -0.39 -31.46
CA GLU A 345 -5.55 0.42 -31.48
C GLU A 345 -6.76 -0.41 -31.05
N LYS A 346 -6.94 -1.60 -31.63
CA LYS A 346 -8.03 -2.51 -31.28
C LYS A 346 -7.98 -2.92 -29.81
N ALA A 347 -6.80 -3.23 -29.29
CA ALA A 347 -6.63 -3.63 -27.90
C ALA A 347 -7.02 -2.49 -26.94
N LEU A 348 -6.52 -1.27 -27.14
CA LEU A 348 -6.80 -0.12 -26.28
C LEU A 348 -8.24 0.38 -26.39
N LEU A 349 -8.85 0.31 -27.58
CA LEU A 349 -10.26 0.62 -27.78
C LEU A 349 -11.20 -0.33 -27.02
N SER A 350 -10.73 -1.53 -26.67
CA SER A 350 -11.48 -2.47 -25.83
C SER A 350 -11.38 -2.18 -24.33
N SER A 351 -10.63 -1.16 -23.91
CA SER A 351 -10.49 -0.82 -22.48
C SER A 351 -11.80 -0.64 -21.71
N PRO A 352 -12.91 -0.15 -22.31
CA PRO A 352 -14.19 -0.11 -21.62
C PRO A 352 -14.75 -1.49 -21.25
N SER A 353 -14.30 -2.58 -21.86
CA SER A 353 -14.73 -3.95 -21.55
C SER A 353 -13.73 -4.73 -20.69
N TRP A 354 -12.62 -4.13 -20.24
CA TRP A 354 -11.64 -4.81 -19.38
C TRP A 354 -12.24 -5.02 -17.98
N PRO A 355 -12.37 -6.28 -17.50
CA PRO A 355 -13.04 -6.56 -16.22
C PRO A 355 -12.41 -5.85 -15.02
N VAL A 356 -11.08 -5.70 -15.01
CA VAL A 356 -10.33 -4.97 -13.98
C VAL A 356 -10.70 -3.48 -13.88
N LEU A 357 -11.26 -2.88 -14.95
CA LEU A 357 -11.71 -1.49 -14.98
C LEU A 357 -13.21 -1.32 -14.69
N HIS A 358 -13.95 -2.39 -14.42
CA HIS A 358 -15.41 -2.33 -14.16
C HIS A 358 -15.79 -2.10 -12.71
N ARG A 359 -14.87 -2.31 -11.77
CA ARG A 359 -15.11 -1.93 -10.37
C ARG A 359 -15.02 -0.42 -10.22
N GLU A 360 -15.59 0.11 -9.14
CA GLU A 360 -15.53 1.52 -8.74
C GLU A 360 -14.08 1.92 -8.43
N TYR A 361 -13.25 1.96 -9.47
CA TYR A 361 -11.89 2.48 -9.37
C TYR A 361 -11.98 4.00 -9.27
N HIS A 362 -11.35 4.56 -8.24
CA HIS A 362 -11.40 5.98 -7.89
C HIS A 362 -10.64 6.92 -8.84
N GLY A 363 -10.55 6.58 -10.13
CA GLY A 363 -9.95 7.42 -11.15
C GLY A 363 -10.63 7.26 -12.51
N ASN A 364 -10.59 8.31 -13.33
CA ASN A 364 -11.09 8.27 -14.70
C ASN A 364 -10.21 7.41 -15.64
N TYR A 365 -9.41 6.48 -15.09
CA TYR A 365 -8.41 5.71 -15.81
C TYR A 365 -9.01 4.91 -16.97
N ARG A 366 -10.21 4.34 -16.75
CA ARG A 366 -11.01 3.70 -17.80
C ARG A 366 -11.35 4.68 -18.93
N GLY A 367 -11.78 5.89 -18.58
CA GLY A 367 -12.08 6.94 -19.55
C GLY A 367 -10.83 7.41 -20.28
N ASP A 368 -9.72 7.57 -19.59
CA ASP A 368 -8.49 8.13 -20.15
C ASP A 368 -7.83 7.19 -21.15
N ILE A 369 -7.70 5.88 -20.83
CA ILE A 369 -7.19 4.88 -21.79
C ILE A 369 -8.04 4.88 -23.06
N TYR A 370 -9.37 4.83 -22.92
CA TYR A 370 -10.29 4.78 -24.06
C TYR A 370 -10.22 6.06 -24.90
N LYS A 371 -10.20 7.24 -24.27
CA LYS A 371 -10.07 8.51 -24.97
C LYS A 371 -8.75 8.60 -25.74
N PHE A 372 -7.64 8.18 -25.14
CA PHE A 372 -6.36 8.13 -25.86
C PHE A 372 -6.42 7.14 -27.02
N ALA A 373 -7.09 6.01 -26.87
CA ALA A 373 -7.29 5.05 -27.94
C ALA A 373 -8.05 5.63 -29.14
N LEU A 374 -9.09 6.44 -28.88
CA LEU A 374 -9.83 7.16 -29.92
C LEU A 374 -8.96 8.17 -30.68
N ALA A 375 -7.94 8.74 -30.02
CA ALA A 375 -7.01 9.68 -30.62
C ALA A 375 -5.85 9.01 -31.40
N MET A 376 -5.68 7.69 -31.29
CA MET A 376 -4.58 6.98 -31.98
C MET A 376 -4.60 7.16 -33.51
N PRO A 377 -5.73 7.05 -34.23
CA PRO A 377 -5.72 7.20 -35.68
C PRO A 377 -5.18 8.55 -36.18
N GLN A 378 -5.41 9.63 -35.43
CA GLN A 378 -4.93 10.98 -35.80
C GLN A 378 -3.51 11.29 -35.29
N GLY A 379 -3.02 10.53 -34.30
CA GLY A 379 -1.67 10.67 -33.74
C GLY A 379 -1.43 11.89 -32.86
N TYR A 380 -2.47 12.67 -32.56
CA TYR A 380 -2.40 13.81 -31.65
C TYR A 380 -3.61 13.84 -30.71
N TRP A 381 -3.41 14.44 -29.53
CA TRP A 381 -4.44 14.75 -28.55
C TRP A 381 -4.85 16.21 -28.68
N GLU A 382 -6.15 16.48 -28.81
CA GLU A 382 -6.70 17.83 -28.82
C GLU A 382 -7.14 18.24 -27.41
N TRP A 383 -6.60 19.34 -26.91
CA TRP A 383 -6.98 19.90 -25.62
C TRP A 383 -7.08 21.43 -25.72
N HIS A 384 -8.27 21.97 -25.48
CA HIS A 384 -8.58 23.40 -25.64
C HIS A 384 -8.11 23.99 -26.98
N GLY A 385 -8.35 23.27 -28.09
CA GLY A 385 -7.95 23.71 -29.44
C GLY A 385 -6.44 23.60 -29.74
N HIS A 386 -5.65 23.02 -28.84
CA HIS A 386 -4.23 22.75 -29.07
C HIS A 386 -4.01 21.27 -29.40
N HIS A 387 -3.24 21.01 -30.44
CA HIS A 387 -2.78 19.66 -30.79
C HIS A 387 -1.47 19.35 -30.05
N ARG A 388 -1.45 18.24 -29.32
CA ARG A 388 -0.26 17.70 -28.66
C ARG A 388 0.05 16.32 -29.23
N ASP A 389 1.32 15.97 -29.35
CA ASP A 389 1.72 14.60 -29.70
C ASP A 389 1.05 13.59 -28.74
N LEU A 390 0.43 12.56 -29.30
CA LEU A 390 -0.37 11.62 -28.50
C LEU A 390 0.49 10.85 -27.51
N LEU A 391 1.69 10.40 -27.90
CA LEU A 391 2.58 9.66 -27.00
C LEU A 391 3.08 10.55 -25.86
N ALA A 392 3.42 11.80 -26.16
CA ALA A 392 3.80 12.78 -25.16
C ALA A 392 2.66 13.08 -24.17
N HIS A 393 1.41 13.01 -24.62
CA HIS A 393 0.26 13.17 -23.73
C HIS A 393 -0.03 11.88 -22.92
N ALA A 394 0.02 10.71 -23.56
CA ALA A 394 -0.17 9.40 -22.92
C ALA A 394 0.91 9.07 -21.87
N GLU A 395 2.07 9.74 -21.90
CA GLU A 395 3.04 9.72 -20.80
C GLU A 395 2.44 10.14 -19.45
N GLY A 396 1.35 10.90 -19.44
CA GLY A 396 0.58 11.23 -18.23
C GLY A 396 0.02 10.01 -17.49
N LEU A 397 -0.06 8.84 -18.14
CA LEU A 397 -0.38 7.56 -17.49
C LEU A 397 0.75 7.06 -16.57
N GLY A 398 1.89 7.75 -16.57
CA GLY A 398 3.06 7.42 -15.76
C GLY A 398 3.96 6.36 -16.41
N CYS A 399 3.90 6.13 -17.71
CA CYS A 399 4.63 5.02 -18.36
C CYS A 399 6.14 4.99 -18.07
N ALA A 400 6.78 6.15 -17.93
CA ALA A 400 8.18 6.23 -17.52
C ALA A 400 8.47 5.62 -16.13
N ARG A 401 7.53 5.69 -15.18
CA ARG A 401 7.67 5.09 -13.83
C ARG A 401 7.70 3.56 -13.86
N TYR A 402 7.12 2.98 -14.91
CA TYR A 402 7.15 1.54 -15.19
C TYR A 402 8.37 1.12 -16.02
N GLY A 403 9.32 2.02 -16.28
CA GLY A 403 10.42 1.77 -17.21
C GLY A 403 9.96 1.68 -18.68
N LEU A 404 8.77 2.20 -19.01
CA LEU A 404 8.16 2.14 -20.34
C LEU A 404 7.96 3.54 -20.94
N PRO A 405 8.98 4.40 -21.03
CA PRO A 405 8.82 5.70 -21.67
C PRO A 405 8.30 5.52 -23.09
N LEU A 406 7.35 6.36 -23.49
CA LEU A 406 6.74 6.40 -24.81
C LEU A 406 7.46 7.38 -25.73
N VAL A 407 8.10 8.42 -25.18
CA VAL A 407 8.75 9.48 -25.97
C VAL A 407 10.25 9.18 -26.17
N PRO A 408 10.79 9.26 -27.41
CA PRO A 408 12.19 8.97 -27.70
C PRO A 408 13.21 9.76 -26.88
N ALA A 409 12.92 11.03 -26.57
CA ALA A 409 13.79 11.86 -25.74
C ALA A 409 13.88 11.38 -24.29
N LYS A 410 12.76 10.86 -23.73
CA LYS A 410 12.74 10.24 -22.40
C LYS A 410 13.43 8.87 -22.42
N MET A 411 13.19 8.07 -23.46
CA MET A 411 13.92 6.81 -23.69
C MET A 411 15.45 7.05 -23.75
N LYS A 412 15.88 8.13 -24.41
CA LYS A 412 17.29 8.51 -24.48
C LYS A 412 17.84 8.86 -23.10
N ARG A 413 17.18 9.74 -22.34
CA ARG A 413 17.62 10.11 -20.99
C ARG A 413 17.69 8.91 -20.04
N GLN A 414 16.68 8.04 -20.01
CA GLN A 414 16.73 6.84 -19.17
C GLN A 414 17.94 5.96 -19.46
N ARG A 415 18.33 5.82 -20.74
CA ARG A 415 19.57 5.12 -21.12
C ARG A 415 20.82 5.85 -20.65
N GLU A 416 20.86 7.18 -20.76
CA GLU A 416 22.00 8.01 -20.33
C GLU A 416 22.17 8.01 -18.81
N ASP A 417 21.07 7.96 -18.05
CA ASP A 417 21.06 7.94 -16.59
C ASP A 417 21.38 6.56 -15.99
N GLY A 418 21.69 5.57 -16.83
CA GLY A 418 22.04 4.21 -16.39
C GLY A 418 20.87 3.45 -15.75
N VAL A 419 19.62 3.90 -15.96
CA VAL A 419 18.44 3.15 -15.54
C VAL A 419 18.39 1.90 -16.43
N PRO A 420 18.58 0.69 -15.88
CA PRO A 420 18.59 -0.51 -16.68
C PRO A 420 17.24 -0.62 -17.41
N PRO A 421 17.22 -1.04 -18.69
CA PRO A 421 15.97 -1.30 -19.38
C PRO A 421 15.15 -2.30 -18.56
N PRO A 422 13.81 -2.20 -18.52
CA PRO A 422 13.00 -3.20 -17.84
C PRO A 422 13.33 -4.57 -18.43
N PRO A 423 13.41 -5.63 -17.60
CA PRO A 423 13.74 -6.97 -18.06
C PRO A 423 12.80 -7.39 -19.20
N ASP A 424 13.36 -8.04 -20.21
CA ASP A 424 12.64 -8.45 -21.42
C ASP A 424 11.51 -9.44 -21.12
#